data_AF-Q0D021-F1
#
_entry.id   AF-Q0D021-F1
#
_cell.length_a   1.000
_cell.length_b   1.000
_cell.length_c   1.000
_cell.angle_alpha   90.00
_cell.angle_beta   90.00
_cell.angle_gamma   90.00
#
_symmetry.space_group_name_H-M   'P 1'
#
loop_
_entity.id
_entity.type
_entity.pdbx_description
1 polymer ?
#
loop_
_entity_poly.entity_id
_entity_poly.type
_entity_poly.pdbx_seq_one_letter_code
_entity_poly.pdbx_strand_id
1 'polypeptide(L)'
;MRVTRFFYILCAVALAAAESIPETEYDVIVVGGGPSGLSALSGVSRVRRTALLFDDQQYRNAPTRNMHDVIGNDGTPPAAFRALAREQISKYPTAHFSNATVTSITPVGHGNFSAFSVADSDGNTHTARKVVLGTGMKDILPDTPGLQEAWGKGIFWCPWCDGYEHRDQPFGILGPISDVLGSVLEVNTQYTDIIAFVNGTLTPEGKAAATKKHKDWEEQLQAWNIKLDNRTVTRIERLQDGETHQNKTADLQFDKFLIHFTEGDPVERNAFITNFPAVQRSTLPEQMHLNVTDDKIVVNFNGMRTNMTGVFAVGDANSDGSTNVPHAMFSGKRAAVYLHVEMSNEESTSKVARRDGVLTRRRLEKEAVRAIGANLEPQWEQAKRKSV
;
A
#
# COMPACT_ATOMS: atom_id res chain seq x y z
N MET A 1 -33.58 -52.52 5.60
CA MET A 1 -33.49 -51.27 6.40
C MET A 1 -32.07 -50.76 6.68
N ARG A 2 -31.00 -51.58 6.61
CA ARG A 2 -29.60 -51.09 6.82
C ARG A 2 -28.94 -50.45 5.59
N VAL A 3 -29.32 -50.84 4.38
CA VAL A 3 -28.72 -50.34 3.11
C VAL A 3 -29.18 -48.90 2.80
N THR A 4 -30.41 -48.54 3.16
CA THR A 4 -31.00 -47.22 2.89
C THR A 4 -30.35 -46.11 3.74
N ARG A 5 -29.93 -46.40 4.97
CA ARG A 5 -29.21 -45.42 5.82
C ARG A 5 -27.79 -45.15 5.35
N PHE A 6 -27.11 -46.12 4.74
CA PHE A 6 -25.74 -45.97 4.23
C PHE A 6 -25.68 -45.03 3.00
N PHE A 7 -26.70 -45.08 2.14
CA PHE A 7 -26.80 -44.21 0.96
C PHE A 7 -27.17 -42.75 1.29
N TYR A 8 -28.01 -42.52 2.30
CA TYR A 8 -28.31 -41.16 2.77
C TYR A 8 -27.07 -40.46 3.36
N ILE A 9 -26.19 -41.20 4.05
CA ILE A 9 -24.94 -40.66 4.60
C ILE A 9 -23.97 -40.30 3.46
N LEU A 10 -23.85 -41.11 2.41
CA LEU A 10 -23.03 -40.77 1.24
C LEU A 10 -23.55 -39.53 0.47
N CYS A 11 -24.87 -39.32 0.40
CA CYS A 11 -25.45 -38.10 -0.18
C CYS A 11 -25.18 -36.85 0.68
N ALA A 12 -25.16 -36.98 2.01
CA ALA A 12 -24.80 -35.88 2.90
C ALA A 12 -23.29 -35.52 2.81
N VAL A 13 -22.42 -36.52 2.64
CA VAL A 13 -20.98 -36.31 2.42
C VAL A 13 -20.70 -35.67 1.05
N ALA A 14 -21.50 -35.96 0.02
CA ALA A 14 -21.40 -35.28 -1.27
C ALA A 14 -21.87 -33.81 -1.23
N LEU A 15 -22.76 -33.43 -0.29
CA LEU A 15 -23.09 -32.02 -0.04
C LEU A 15 -21.92 -31.24 0.59
N ALA A 16 -21.01 -31.93 1.30
CA ALA A 16 -19.88 -31.31 1.99
C ALA A 16 -18.61 -31.16 1.12
N ALA A 17 -18.61 -31.66 -0.13
CA ALA A 17 -17.40 -31.75 -0.96
C ALA A 17 -17.30 -30.67 -2.07
N ALA A 18 -18.28 -29.77 -2.20
CA ALA A 18 -18.13 -28.59 -3.04
C ALA A 18 -17.86 -27.39 -2.13
N GLU A 19 -16.59 -27.09 -1.86
CA GLU A 19 -16.20 -25.86 -1.18
C GLU A 19 -16.91 -24.68 -1.84
N SER A 20 -17.78 -24.02 -1.06
CA SER A 20 -18.49 -22.84 -1.49
C SER A 20 -17.67 -21.61 -1.15
N ILE A 21 -17.61 -20.66 -2.08
CA ILE A 21 -17.02 -19.35 -1.82
C ILE A 21 -17.73 -18.73 -0.61
N PRO A 22 -16.99 -18.20 0.38
CA PRO A 22 -17.57 -17.52 1.52
C PRO A 22 -18.49 -16.36 1.09
N GLU A 23 -19.67 -16.27 1.69
CA GLU A 23 -20.51 -15.08 1.56
C GLU A 23 -19.98 -13.99 2.51
N THR A 24 -19.68 -12.83 1.96
CA THR A 24 -19.15 -11.67 2.68
C THR A 24 -19.87 -10.41 2.20
N GLU A 25 -19.91 -9.38 3.05
CA GLU A 25 -20.52 -8.09 2.70
C GLU A 25 -19.85 -7.42 1.50
N TYR A 26 -18.51 -7.53 1.43
CA TYR A 26 -17.70 -6.99 0.35
C TYR A 26 -16.88 -8.10 -0.32
N ASP A 27 -16.59 -7.95 -1.61
CA ASP A 27 -15.55 -8.76 -2.25
C ASP A 27 -14.17 -8.34 -1.74
N VAL A 28 -13.96 -7.03 -1.60
CA VAL A 28 -12.65 -6.43 -1.29
C VAL A 28 -12.80 -5.33 -0.25
N ILE A 29 -11.99 -5.39 0.81
CA ILE A 29 -11.77 -4.24 1.68
C ILE A 29 -10.41 -3.63 1.36
N VAL A 30 -10.38 -2.31 1.16
CA VAL A 30 -9.16 -1.52 0.94
C VAL A 30 -8.90 -0.67 2.18
N VAL A 31 -7.71 -0.75 2.76
CA VAL A 31 -7.33 0.00 3.96
C VAL A 31 -6.33 1.08 3.59
N GLY A 32 -6.78 2.32 3.50
CA GLY A 32 -5.99 3.50 3.17
C GLY A 32 -6.59 4.30 2.00
N GLY A 33 -6.91 5.58 2.22
CA GLY A 33 -7.47 6.48 1.20
C GLY A 33 -6.44 7.31 0.43
N GLY A 34 -5.17 6.90 0.43
CA GLY A 34 -4.13 7.48 -0.41
C GLY A 34 -4.23 7.05 -1.88
N PRO A 35 -3.32 7.53 -2.76
CA PRO A 35 -3.35 7.22 -4.19
C PRO A 35 -3.35 5.72 -4.53
N SER A 36 -2.65 4.89 -3.74
CA SER A 36 -2.62 3.44 -3.95
C SER A 36 -3.96 2.77 -3.66
N GLY A 37 -4.59 3.08 -2.52
CA GLY A 37 -5.90 2.55 -2.17
C GLY A 37 -7.00 3.04 -3.09
N LEU A 38 -7.00 4.33 -3.47
CA LEU A 38 -7.95 4.87 -4.45
C LEU A 38 -7.80 4.20 -5.83
N SER A 39 -6.57 3.93 -6.27
CA SER A 39 -6.31 3.18 -7.50
C SER A 39 -6.82 1.73 -7.42
N ALA A 40 -6.61 1.08 -6.28
CA ALA A 40 -7.11 -0.28 -6.03
C ALA A 40 -8.65 -0.32 -6.06
N LEU A 41 -9.31 0.57 -5.30
CA LEU A 41 -10.76 0.71 -5.26
C LEU A 41 -11.33 0.95 -6.66
N SER A 42 -10.80 1.95 -7.39
CA SER A 42 -11.18 2.23 -8.77
C SER A 42 -11.06 0.99 -9.66
N GLY A 43 -9.95 0.26 -9.54
CA GLY A 43 -9.68 -0.94 -10.31
C GLY A 43 -10.73 -2.04 -10.10
N VAL A 44 -11.06 -2.35 -8.85
CA VAL A 44 -12.00 -3.42 -8.50
C VAL A 44 -13.46 -3.02 -8.76
N SER A 45 -13.82 -1.75 -8.53
CA SER A 45 -15.18 -1.25 -8.79
C SER A 45 -15.51 -1.18 -10.27
N ARG A 46 -14.54 -0.86 -11.14
CA ARG A 46 -14.73 -0.87 -12.60
C ARG A 46 -15.07 -2.25 -13.17
N VAL A 47 -14.62 -3.30 -12.51
CA VAL A 47 -14.98 -4.70 -12.84
C VAL A 47 -16.10 -5.25 -11.95
N ARG A 48 -16.85 -4.33 -11.31
CA ARG A 48 -18.07 -4.59 -10.54
C ARG A 48 -17.89 -5.51 -9.33
N ARG A 49 -16.71 -5.48 -8.71
CA ARG A 49 -16.53 -6.04 -7.36
C ARG A 49 -17.07 -5.06 -6.33
N THR A 50 -17.77 -5.57 -5.33
CA THR A 50 -18.29 -4.76 -4.20
C THR A 50 -17.14 -4.49 -3.25
N ALA A 51 -16.82 -3.22 -2.98
CA ALA A 51 -15.64 -2.88 -2.23
C ALA A 51 -15.86 -1.71 -1.27
N LEU A 52 -15.24 -1.81 -0.09
CA LEU A 52 -15.24 -0.77 0.93
C LEU A 52 -13.81 -0.28 1.15
N LEU A 53 -13.61 1.03 1.04
CA LEU A 53 -12.35 1.69 1.38
C LEU A 53 -12.46 2.40 2.73
N PHE A 54 -11.54 2.09 3.64
CA PHE A 54 -11.34 2.82 4.89
C PHE A 54 -10.26 3.89 4.72
N ASP A 55 -10.49 5.08 5.27
CA ASP A 55 -9.53 6.18 5.30
C ASP A 55 -9.54 6.89 6.65
N ASP A 56 -8.38 6.93 7.32
CA ASP A 56 -8.17 7.67 8.57
C ASP A 56 -7.84 9.16 8.32
N GLN A 57 -7.77 9.56 7.05
CA GLN A 57 -7.45 10.91 6.57
C GLN A 57 -6.07 11.42 6.98
N GLN A 58 -5.16 10.52 7.34
CA GLN A 58 -3.77 10.84 7.60
C GLN A 58 -2.96 10.45 6.37
N TYR A 59 -2.35 11.44 5.70
CA TYR A 59 -1.60 11.21 4.45
C TYR A 59 -0.11 11.59 4.62
N ARG A 60 0.80 10.83 4.00
CA ARG A 60 2.25 11.07 4.10
C ARG A 60 2.66 12.43 3.50
N ASN A 61 2.05 12.80 2.38
CA ASN A 61 2.26 14.09 1.72
C ASN A 61 1.24 15.18 2.15
N ALA A 62 0.55 15.01 3.28
CA ALA A 62 -0.32 16.08 3.80
C ALA A 62 0.41 17.41 4.07
N PRO A 63 1.70 17.42 4.50
CA PRO A 63 2.42 18.67 4.73
C PRO A 63 2.78 19.46 3.46
N THR A 64 2.81 18.81 2.28
CA THR A 64 3.28 19.45 1.04
C THR A 64 2.23 20.39 0.46
N ARG A 65 2.69 21.48 -0.17
CA ARG A 65 1.81 22.46 -0.82
C ARG A 65 1.11 21.85 -2.03
N ASN A 66 1.91 21.26 -2.91
CA ASN A 66 1.50 20.64 -4.15
C ASN A 66 2.16 19.26 -4.28
N MET A 67 1.65 18.45 -5.20
CA MET A 67 2.36 17.27 -5.71
C MET A 67 2.77 17.54 -7.16
N HIS A 68 3.99 17.12 -7.49
CA HIS A 68 4.56 17.18 -8.84
C HIS A 68 4.89 15.77 -9.33
N ASP A 69 5.29 15.66 -10.60
CA ASP A 69 5.59 14.41 -11.28
C ASP A 69 4.38 13.44 -11.31
N VAL A 70 3.18 14.01 -11.42
CA VAL A 70 1.93 13.25 -11.63
C VAL A 70 1.28 13.75 -12.91
N ILE A 71 1.47 13.02 -14.01
CA ILE A 71 0.98 13.42 -15.33
C ILE A 71 -0.53 13.74 -15.27
N GLY A 72 -0.86 14.97 -15.68
CA GLY A 72 -2.23 15.51 -15.67
C GLY A 72 -2.69 16.11 -14.33
N ASN A 73 -1.87 16.05 -13.28
CA ASN A 73 -2.11 16.66 -11.96
C ASN A 73 -0.84 17.31 -11.38
N ASP A 74 0.10 17.69 -12.24
CA ASP A 74 1.33 18.37 -11.83
C ASP A 74 0.99 19.74 -11.21
N GLY A 75 1.60 20.06 -10.07
CA GLY A 75 1.33 21.29 -9.32
C GLY A 75 -0.01 21.30 -8.57
N THR A 76 -0.71 20.15 -8.47
CA THR A 76 -2.01 20.07 -7.80
C THR A 76 -1.86 19.85 -6.30
N PRO A 77 -2.65 20.49 -5.42
CA PRO A 77 -2.68 20.15 -3.99
C PRO A 77 -3.06 18.67 -3.77
N PRO A 78 -2.31 17.90 -2.96
CA PRO A 78 -2.57 16.46 -2.78
C PRO A 78 -4.01 16.13 -2.33
N ALA A 79 -4.61 17.01 -1.52
CA ALA A 79 -6.00 16.87 -1.08
C ALA A 79 -7.00 17.02 -2.24
N ALA A 80 -6.75 17.95 -3.17
CA ALA A 80 -7.60 18.15 -4.34
C ALA A 80 -7.55 16.93 -5.28
N PHE A 81 -6.36 16.35 -5.48
CA PHE A 81 -6.22 15.10 -6.22
C PHE A 81 -7.05 13.96 -5.60
N ARG A 82 -6.94 13.75 -4.28
CA ARG A 82 -7.71 12.70 -3.58
C ARG A 82 -9.22 12.95 -3.64
N ALA A 83 -9.65 14.19 -3.48
CA ALA A 83 -11.06 14.56 -3.55
C ALA A 83 -11.65 14.27 -4.95
N LEU A 84 -10.95 14.68 -6.01
CA LEU A 84 -11.35 14.41 -7.38
C LEU A 84 -11.41 12.90 -7.67
N ALA A 85 -10.41 12.13 -7.22
CA ALA A 85 -10.41 10.69 -7.36
C ALA A 85 -11.60 10.03 -6.66
N ARG A 86 -11.94 10.44 -5.43
CA ARG A 86 -13.13 9.98 -4.70
C ARG A 86 -14.42 10.29 -5.44
N GLU A 87 -14.57 11.51 -5.95
CA GLU A 87 -15.73 11.92 -6.76
C GLU A 87 -15.89 11.01 -7.99
N GLN A 88 -14.81 10.77 -8.73
CA GLN A 88 -14.83 9.93 -9.93
C GLN A 88 -15.15 8.47 -9.61
N ILE A 89 -14.61 7.92 -8.53
CA ILE A 89 -14.86 6.54 -8.10
C ILE A 89 -16.29 6.35 -7.58
N SER A 90 -16.87 7.36 -6.94
CA SER A 90 -18.24 7.32 -6.40
C SER A 90 -19.31 7.13 -7.49
N LYS A 91 -18.96 7.30 -8.77
CA LYS A 91 -19.83 6.97 -9.91
C LYS A 91 -20.06 5.47 -10.07
N TYR A 92 -19.25 4.62 -9.45
CA TYR A 92 -19.42 3.17 -9.45
C TYR A 92 -20.28 2.74 -8.25
N PRO A 93 -21.48 2.14 -8.45
CA PRO A 93 -22.37 1.76 -7.33
C PRO A 93 -21.79 0.72 -6.38
N THR A 94 -20.72 0.03 -6.78
CA THR A 94 -20.05 -1.01 -5.98
C THR A 94 -18.87 -0.47 -5.18
N ALA A 95 -18.60 0.85 -5.24
CA ALA A 95 -17.57 1.50 -4.46
C ALA A 95 -18.18 2.16 -3.23
N HIS A 96 -17.66 1.81 -2.06
CA HIS A 96 -18.09 2.36 -0.77
C HIS A 96 -16.89 2.96 -0.05
N PHE A 97 -17.14 3.98 0.76
CA PHE A 97 -16.12 4.68 1.55
C PHE A 97 -16.55 4.74 3.01
N SER A 98 -15.59 4.55 3.90
CA SER A 98 -15.73 4.79 5.34
C SER A 98 -14.58 5.66 5.82
N ASN A 99 -14.91 6.73 6.56
CA ASN A 99 -13.93 7.60 7.20
C ASN A 99 -13.68 7.09 8.63
N ALA A 100 -13.11 5.90 8.75
CA ALA A 100 -12.79 5.24 10.01
C ALA A 100 -11.43 4.56 9.93
N THR A 101 -10.81 4.33 11.09
CA THR A 101 -9.53 3.62 11.19
C THR A 101 -9.80 2.14 11.34
N VAL A 102 -9.17 1.29 10.52
CA VAL A 102 -9.21 -0.17 10.73
C VAL A 102 -8.31 -0.53 11.90
N THR A 103 -8.86 -1.20 12.90
CA THR A 103 -8.16 -1.54 14.15
C THR A 103 -7.67 -2.98 14.18
N SER A 104 -8.31 -3.89 13.45
CA SER A 104 -7.89 -5.29 13.34
C SER A 104 -8.46 -5.97 12.10
N ILE A 105 -7.70 -6.92 11.55
CA ILE A 105 -8.13 -7.79 10.46
C ILE A 105 -7.84 -9.24 10.88
N THR A 106 -8.88 -10.09 10.90
CA THR A 106 -8.76 -11.48 11.33
C THR A 106 -9.25 -12.42 10.23
N PRO A 107 -8.48 -13.44 9.83
CA PRO A 107 -8.97 -14.49 8.94
C PRO A 107 -10.13 -15.26 9.58
N VAL A 108 -11.23 -15.45 8.86
CA VAL A 108 -12.43 -16.16 9.33
C VAL A 108 -12.89 -17.27 8.38
N GLY A 109 -12.19 -17.46 7.25
CA GLY A 109 -12.51 -18.49 6.26
C GLY A 109 -12.17 -19.91 6.73
N HIS A 110 -12.97 -20.88 6.29
CA HIS A 110 -12.67 -22.31 6.39
C HIS A 110 -12.48 -22.89 4.98
N GLY A 111 -11.49 -23.77 4.79
CA GLY A 111 -11.18 -24.40 3.50
C GLY A 111 -10.18 -23.62 2.65
N ASN A 112 -10.25 -23.77 1.32
CA ASN A 112 -9.28 -23.21 0.37
C ASN A 112 -9.51 -21.73 -0.01
N PHE A 113 -10.57 -21.09 0.48
CA PHE A 113 -10.89 -19.69 0.16
C PHE A 113 -10.58 -18.74 1.32
N SER A 114 -10.03 -17.58 1.01
CA SER A 114 -9.79 -16.52 1.99
C SER A 114 -11.09 -15.78 2.33
N ALA A 115 -11.27 -15.46 3.61
CA ALA A 115 -12.25 -14.52 4.11
C ALA A 115 -11.74 -13.86 5.39
N PHE A 116 -12.12 -12.61 5.60
CA PHE A 116 -11.63 -11.76 6.67
C PHE A 116 -12.78 -11.04 7.36
N SER A 117 -12.66 -10.90 8.68
CA SER A 117 -13.41 -9.96 9.50
C SER A 117 -12.52 -8.74 9.74
N VAL A 118 -13.07 -7.55 9.51
CA VAL A 118 -12.38 -6.26 9.62
C VAL A 118 -13.12 -5.39 10.61
N ALA A 119 -12.47 -5.02 11.71
CA ALA A 119 -13.04 -4.13 12.71
C ALA A 119 -12.53 -2.70 12.51
N ASP A 120 -13.43 -1.72 12.70
CA ASP A 120 -13.10 -0.31 12.64
C ASP A 120 -13.17 0.39 14.01
N SER A 121 -12.65 1.62 14.05
CA SER A 121 -12.60 2.47 15.24
C SER A 121 -13.98 2.87 15.78
N ASP A 122 -15.03 2.72 14.98
CA ASP A 122 -16.40 3.08 15.35
C ASP A 122 -17.13 1.87 15.99
N GLY A 123 -16.45 0.73 16.12
CA GLY A 123 -16.98 -0.49 16.72
C GLY A 123 -17.76 -1.36 15.74
N ASN A 124 -17.72 -1.07 14.43
CA ASN A 124 -18.36 -1.91 13.44
C ASN A 124 -17.43 -3.03 13.00
N THR A 125 -18.02 -4.14 12.56
CA THR A 125 -17.33 -5.27 11.95
C THR A 125 -17.86 -5.47 10.54
N HIS A 126 -16.96 -5.61 9.58
CA HIS A 126 -17.26 -5.84 8.17
C HIS A 126 -16.59 -7.13 7.71
N THR A 127 -17.10 -7.74 6.64
CA THR A 127 -16.53 -8.97 6.09
C THR A 127 -16.09 -8.80 4.63
N ALA A 128 -14.95 -9.41 4.27
CA ALA A 128 -14.47 -9.42 2.88
C ALA A 128 -13.70 -10.68 2.49
N ARG A 129 -13.72 -11.02 1.20
CA ARG A 129 -12.92 -12.14 0.65
C ARG A 129 -11.44 -11.81 0.54
N LYS A 130 -11.12 -10.56 0.17
CA LYS A 130 -9.75 -10.08 -0.05
C LYS A 130 -9.53 -8.75 0.66
N VAL A 131 -8.29 -8.49 1.07
CA VAL A 131 -7.89 -7.24 1.72
C VAL A 131 -6.70 -6.61 0.99
N VAL A 132 -6.75 -5.30 0.75
CA VAL A 132 -5.64 -4.52 0.19
C VAL A 132 -5.18 -3.49 1.23
N LEU A 133 -3.93 -3.62 1.69
CA LEU A 133 -3.29 -2.71 2.63
C LEU A 133 -2.55 -1.60 1.89
N GLY A 134 -3.11 -0.39 1.91
CA GLY A 134 -2.52 0.84 1.39
C GLY A 134 -2.26 1.86 2.51
N THR A 135 -1.80 1.39 3.67
CA THR A 135 -1.68 2.16 4.94
C THR A 135 -0.59 3.23 4.93
N GLY A 136 0.32 3.17 3.96
CA GLY A 136 1.43 4.11 3.82
C GLY A 136 2.47 4.01 4.94
N MET A 137 3.38 4.99 4.92
CA MET A 137 4.50 5.12 5.85
C MET A 137 4.42 6.44 6.63
N LYS A 138 5.16 6.52 7.73
CA LYS A 138 5.34 7.74 8.53
C LYS A 138 6.84 8.05 8.62
N ASP A 139 7.23 9.23 8.18
CA ASP A 139 8.59 9.76 8.35
C ASP A 139 8.85 10.11 9.82
N ILE A 140 10.02 9.72 10.34
CA ILE A 140 10.47 9.96 11.71
C ILE A 140 11.41 11.16 11.71
N LEU A 141 10.85 12.34 11.94
CA LEU A 141 11.61 13.58 11.98
C LEU A 141 12.29 13.75 13.36
N PRO A 142 13.55 14.21 13.39
CA PRO A 142 14.20 14.65 14.62
C PRO A 142 13.45 15.81 15.30
N ASP A 143 13.57 15.92 16.63
CA ASP A 143 13.01 17.02 17.44
C ASP A 143 13.79 18.35 17.28
N THR A 144 14.47 18.56 16.14
CA THR A 144 15.17 19.80 15.85
C THR A 144 14.16 20.93 15.64
N PRO A 145 14.18 22.01 16.47
CA PRO A 145 13.21 23.09 16.36
C PRO A 145 13.14 23.69 14.96
N GLY A 146 11.92 23.83 14.42
CA GLY A 146 11.64 24.37 13.09
C GLY A 146 11.65 23.35 11.94
N LEU A 147 12.18 22.14 12.16
CA LEU A 147 12.22 21.09 11.14
C LEU A 147 10.81 20.57 10.81
N GLN A 148 10.01 20.26 11.83
CA GLN A 148 8.67 19.70 11.68
C GLN A 148 7.72 20.66 10.95
N GLU A 149 7.86 21.96 11.21
CA GLU A 149 7.06 23.03 10.60
C GLU A 149 7.44 23.28 9.13
N ALA A 150 8.70 23.08 8.77
CA ALA A 150 9.23 23.28 7.43
C ALA A 150 9.18 22.01 6.55
N TRP A 151 8.84 20.85 7.13
CA TRP A 151 8.72 19.58 6.41
C TRP A 151 7.63 19.65 5.33
N GLY A 152 8.01 19.33 4.08
CA GLY A 152 7.18 19.48 2.89
C GLY A 152 6.99 20.92 2.40
N LYS A 153 7.71 21.88 3.00
CA LYS A 153 7.59 23.33 2.71
C LYS A 153 8.97 23.98 2.62
N GLY A 154 9.86 23.38 1.82
CA GLY A 154 11.26 23.79 1.66
C GLY A 154 12.26 22.85 2.32
N ILE A 155 11.83 21.93 3.19
CA ILE A 155 12.62 20.77 3.62
C ILE A 155 11.91 19.51 3.13
N PHE A 156 12.58 18.72 2.31
CA PHE A 156 11.98 17.54 1.66
C PHE A 156 12.99 16.41 1.52
N TRP A 157 12.53 15.25 1.06
CA TRP A 157 13.38 14.08 0.85
C TRP A 157 13.43 13.63 -0.62
N CYS A 158 12.50 14.09 -1.45
CA CYS A 158 12.31 13.62 -2.82
C CYS A 158 12.52 14.79 -3.80
N PRO A 159 13.66 14.87 -4.50
CA PRO A 159 13.97 15.98 -5.41
C PRO A 159 13.15 15.99 -6.71
N TRP A 160 12.44 14.89 -7.00
CA TRP A 160 11.44 14.82 -8.08
C TRP A 160 10.07 15.37 -7.66
N CYS A 161 9.76 15.29 -6.37
CA CYS A 161 8.48 15.70 -5.81
C CYS A 161 8.50 17.20 -5.46
N ASP A 162 9.62 17.64 -4.89
CA ASP A 162 9.90 18.99 -4.46
C ASP A 162 11.35 19.29 -4.81
N GLY A 163 11.63 20.40 -5.48
CA GLY A 163 13.00 20.80 -5.77
C GLY A 163 13.12 21.66 -7.02
N TYR A 164 12.36 21.33 -8.06
CA TYR A 164 12.31 22.17 -9.25
C TYR A 164 11.89 23.61 -8.89
N GLU A 165 11.00 23.77 -7.92
CA GLU A 165 10.50 25.07 -7.46
C GLU A 165 11.58 25.90 -6.75
N HIS A 166 12.65 25.27 -6.25
CA HIS A 166 13.76 25.94 -5.56
C HIS A 166 15.05 25.96 -6.37
N ARG A 167 15.06 25.42 -7.60
CA ARG A 167 16.23 25.34 -8.48
C ARG A 167 16.98 26.67 -8.61
N ASP A 168 18.28 26.57 -8.84
CA ASP A 168 19.22 27.69 -8.96
C ASP A 168 19.38 28.57 -7.69
N GLN A 169 18.74 28.21 -6.57
CA GLN A 169 18.88 28.92 -5.29
C GLN A 169 19.88 28.22 -4.34
N PRO A 170 20.42 28.91 -3.32
CA PRO A 170 21.27 28.30 -2.30
C PRO A 170 20.60 27.10 -1.61
N PHE A 171 21.26 25.94 -1.67
CA PHE A 171 20.67 24.66 -1.29
C PHE A 171 21.44 23.97 -0.16
N GLY A 172 20.69 23.35 0.75
CA GLY A 172 21.25 22.60 1.86
C GLY A 172 21.02 21.09 1.71
N ILE A 173 21.99 20.30 2.15
CA ILE A 173 21.82 18.86 2.40
C ILE A 173 21.91 18.66 3.90
N LEU A 174 20.91 18.05 4.53
CA LEU A 174 20.91 17.70 5.96
C LEU A 174 21.01 16.18 6.10
N GLY A 175 22.05 15.69 6.77
CA GLY A 175 22.20 14.26 7.01
C GLY A 175 23.63 13.84 7.28
N PRO A 176 23.87 12.55 7.58
CA PRO A 176 25.21 12.06 7.86
C PRO A 176 26.09 12.14 6.60
N ILE A 177 27.41 12.31 6.79
CA ILE A 177 28.39 12.40 5.69
C ILE A 177 28.29 11.21 4.71
N SER A 178 27.90 10.03 5.21
CA SER A 178 27.73 8.83 4.39
C SER A 178 26.67 8.94 3.31
N ASP A 179 25.74 9.88 3.44
CA ASP A 179 24.56 9.98 2.58
C ASP A 179 24.64 11.21 1.65
N VAL A 180 25.54 12.16 1.95
CA VAL A 180 25.68 13.43 1.22
C VAL A 180 25.88 13.22 -0.27
N LEU A 181 26.80 12.32 -0.66
CA LEU A 181 27.07 12.09 -2.07
C LEU A 181 25.83 11.57 -2.81
N GLY A 182 25.05 10.67 -2.19
CA GLY A 182 23.79 10.20 -2.77
C GLY A 182 22.86 11.37 -3.10
N SER A 183 22.63 12.26 -2.13
CA SER A 183 21.80 13.46 -2.34
C SER A 183 22.39 14.40 -3.40
N VAL A 184 23.71 14.60 -3.45
CA VAL A 184 24.36 15.42 -4.49
C VAL A 184 24.11 14.84 -5.88
N LEU A 185 24.19 13.52 -6.04
CA LEU A 185 23.93 12.86 -7.32
C LEU A 185 22.48 13.04 -7.79
N GLU A 186 21.53 13.17 -6.86
CA GLU A 186 20.12 13.40 -7.19
C GLU A 186 19.83 14.86 -7.58
N VAL A 187 20.57 15.83 -7.02
CA VAL A 187 20.20 17.26 -7.11
C VAL A 187 21.18 18.14 -7.90
N ASN A 188 22.35 17.65 -8.31
CA ASN A 188 23.40 18.46 -8.97
C ASN A 188 22.96 19.17 -10.27
N THR A 189 21.91 18.70 -10.93
CA THR A 189 21.37 19.35 -12.14
C THR A 189 20.43 20.52 -11.82
N GLN A 190 20.00 20.64 -10.57
CA GLN A 190 19.07 21.67 -10.11
C GLN A 190 19.77 22.76 -9.29
N TYR A 191 20.92 22.45 -8.68
CA TYR A 191 21.61 23.36 -7.73
C TYR A 191 23.11 23.35 -7.92
N THR A 192 23.71 24.54 -7.84
CA THR A 192 25.16 24.75 -7.97
C THR A 192 25.81 25.33 -6.70
N ASP A 193 25.05 25.99 -5.82
CA ASP A 193 25.51 26.43 -4.50
C ASP A 193 24.94 25.51 -3.42
N ILE A 194 25.68 24.42 -3.15
CA ILE A 194 25.28 23.38 -2.19
C ILE A 194 26.19 23.40 -0.97
N ILE A 195 25.59 23.41 0.23
CA ILE A 195 26.29 23.08 1.48
C ILE A 195 25.64 21.87 2.13
N ALA A 196 26.45 20.86 2.47
CA ALA A 196 26.03 19.73 3.27
C ALA A 196 26.34 19.96 4.74
N PHE A 197 25.30 20.01 5.57
CA PHE A 197 25.36 20.14 7.01
C PHE A 197 25.33 18.75 7.64
N VAL A 198 26.51 18.26 8.03
CA VAL A 198 26.70 16.86 8.40
C VAL A 198 26.70 16.61 9.90
N ASN A 199 26.34 17.63 10.70
CA ASN A 199 25.98 17.53 12.11
C ASN A 199 26.95 16.68 12.97
N GLY A 200 28.25 16.95 12.88
CA GLY A 200 29.29 16.25 13.63
C GLY A 200 29.66 14.86 13.08
N THR A 201 29.07 14.40 11.98
CA THR A 201 29.34 13.06 11.43
C THR A 201 30.57 12.97 10.53
N LEU A 202 31.26 14.08 10.24
CA LEU A 202 32.56 14.06 9.55
C LEU A 202 33.68 13.58 10.50
N THR A 203 33.56 12.35 10.95
CA THR A 203 34.48 11.61 11.82
C THR A 203 35.17 10.48 11.03
N PRO A 204 36.25 9.85 11.54
CA PRO A 204 36.83 8.66 10.90
C PRO A 204 35.79 7.57 10.60
N GLU A 205 34.84 7.34 11.50
CA GLU A 205 33.75 6.38 11.35
C GLU A 205 32.78 6.80 10.24
N GLY A 206 32.39 8.08 10.21
CA GLY A 206 31.52 8.60 9.16
C GLY A 206 32.16 8.54 7.78
N LYS A 207 33.46 8.87 7.68
CA LYS A 207 34.24 8.72 6.44
C LYS A 207 34.31 7.26 5.99
N ALA A 208 34.55 6.32 6.91
CA ALA A 208 34.55 4.90 6.58
C ALA A 208 33.17 4.41 6.08
N ALA A 209 32.08 4.90 6.68
CA ALA A 209 30.72 4.61 6.22
C ALA A 209 30.45 5.19 4.82
N ALA A 210 30.89 6.42 4.54
CA ALA A 210 30.84 7.02 3.22
C ALA A 210 31.62 6.21 2.18
N THR A 211 32.88 5.84 2.48
CA THR A 211 33.74 5.03 1.60
C THR A 211 33.15 3.65 1.31
N LYS A 212 32.43 3.04 2.26
CA LYS A 212 31.73 1.76 2.05
C LYS A 212 30.62 1.87 1.00
N LYS A 213 29.91 3.00 0.95
CA LYS A 213 28.85 3.26 -0.05
C LYS A 213 29.43 3.72 -1.39
N HIS A 214 30.40 4.62 -1.33
CA HIS A 214 31.01 5.26 -2.48
C HIS A 214 32.51 5.44 -2.23
N LYS A 215 33.35 4.67 -2.93
CA LYS A 215 34.79 4.65 -2.69
C LYS A 215 35.44 6.03 -2.85
N ASP A 216 35.07 6.75 -3.89
CA ASP A 216 35.70 8.01 -4.33
C ASP A 216 34.86 9.25 -3.93
N TRP A 217 34.19 9.19 -2.76
CA TRP A 217 33.23 10.22 -2.37
C TRP A 217 33.86 11.58 -2.12
N GLU A 218 35.07 11.64 -1.55
CA GLU A 218 35.77 12.90 -1.28
C GLU A 218 36.09 13.62 -2.60
N GLU A 219 36.65 12.90 -3.57
CA GLU A 219 36.98 13.45 -4.88
C GLU A 219 35.73 13.89 -5.64
N GLN A 220 34.63 13.13 -5.55
CA GLN A 220 33.36 13.48 -6.19
C GLN A 220 32.74 14.73 -5.57
N LEU A 221 32.65 14.82 -4.25
CA LEU A 221 32.14 16.02 -3.57
C LEU A 221 33.00 17.26 -3.91
N GLN A 222 34.32 17.10 -3.99
CA GLN A 222 35.22 18.17 -4.42
C GLN A 222 34.96 18.57 -5.88
N ALA A 223 34.81 17.62 -6.80
CA ALA A 223 34.54 17.90 -8.21
C ALA A 223 33.22 18.65 -8.43
N TRP A 224 32.22 18.40 -7.59
CA TRP A 224 30.93 19.11 -7.57
C TRP A 224 30.94 20.40 -6.74
N ASN A 225 32.09 20.82 -6.20
CA ASN A 225 32.26 22.01 -5.34
C ASN A 225 31.35 22.02 -4.10
N ILE A 226 31.08 20.85 -3.53
CA ILE A 226 30.21 20.71 -2.36
C ILE A 226 30.97 21.18 -1.11
N LYS A 227 30.40 22.17 -0.41
CA LYS A 227 30.95 22.62 0.87
C LYS A 227 30.40 21.73 1.99
N LEU A 228 31.27 21.29 2.89
CA LEU A 228 30.89 20.52 4.07
C LEU A 228 30.91 21.42 5.31
N ASP A 229 29.83 21.37 6.08
CA ASP A 229 29.73 22.02 7.39
C ASP A 229 29.46 20.97 8.46
N ASN A 230 30.45 20.74 9.33
CA ASN A 230 30.39 19.69 10.35
C ASN A 230 29.86 20.19 11.70
N ARG A 231 29.47 21.46 11.82
CA ARG A 231 28.94 22.01 13.07
C ARG A 231 27.62 21.35 13.45
N THR A 232 27.34 21.26 14.74
CA THR A 232 26.09 20.68 15.25
C THR A 232 24.93 21.67 15.06
N VAL A 233 23.90 21.24 14.33
CA VAL A 233 22.68 22.04 14.08
C VAL A 233 21.82 22.06 15.34
N THR A 234 21.39 23.24 15.78
CA THR A 234 20.57 23.44 16.98
C THR A 234 19.12 23.80 16.68
N ARG A 235 18.87 24.54 15.59
CA ARG A 235 17.52 24.86 15.09
C ARG A 235 17.57 25.30 13.63
N ILE A 236 16.44 25.19 12.94
CA ILE A 236 16.24 25.74 11.60
C ILE A 236 15.13 26.79 11.70
N GLU A 237 15.48 28.06 11.50
CA GLU A 237 14.53 29.16 11.57
C GLU A 237 14.05 29.52 10.18
N ARG A 238 12.73 29.58 9.97
CA ARG A 238 12.15 30.01 8.70
C ARG A 238 11.93 31.51 8.70
N LEU A 239 12.62 32.21 7.80
CA LEU A 239 12.56 33.66 7.64
C LEU A 239 11.53 34.10 6.59
N GLN A 240 11.30 33.27 5.57
CA GLN A 240 10.40 33.58 4.45
C GLN A 240 9.66 32.34 3.98
N ASP A 241 8.36 32.50 3.71
CA ASP A 241 7.50 31.43 3.17
C ASP A 241 7.37 31.56 1.65
N GLY A 242 7.85 30.55 0.92
CA GLY A 242 7.76 30.44 -0.53
C GLY A 242 6.34 30.36 -1.09
N GLU A 243 5.32 30.06 -0.27
CA GLU A 243 3.92 30.12 -0.70
C GLU A 243 3.46 31.57 -0.94
N THR A 244 3.93 32.49 -0.08
CA THR A 244 3.62 33.92 -0.19
C THR A 244 4.64 34.66 -1.06
N HIS A 245 5.83 34.09 -1.23
CA HIS A 245 6.92 34.64 -2.03
C HIS A 245 7.27 33.67 -3.16
N GLN A 246 6.56 33.77 -4.28
CA GLN A 246 6.72 32.88 -5.44
C GLN A 246 6.52 33.61 -6.76
N ASN A 247 7.13 33.06 -7.81
CA ASN A 247 6.80 33.36 -9.20
C ASN A 247 6.07 32.16 -9.80
N LYS A 248 4.73 32.23 -9.85
CA LYS A 248 3.87 31.16 -10.38
C LYS A 248 4.03 30.93 -11.88
N THR A 249 4.48 31.92 -12.64
CA THR A 249 4.67 31.77 -14.09
C THR A 249 5.95 30.99 -14.41
N ALA A 250 6.94 31.06 -13.52
CA ALA A 250 8.21 30.37 -13.66
C ALA A 250 8.32 29.14 -12.75
N ASP A 251 7.26 28.78 -12.02
CA ASP A 251 7.26 27.74 -10.98
C ASP A 251 8.48 27.88 -10.06
N LEU A 252 8.61 29.04 -9.43
CA LEU A 252 9.66 29.33 -8.45
C LEU A 252 9.07 29.71 -7.10
N GLN A 253 9.59 29.12 -6.04
CA GLN A 253 9.27 29.42 -4.65
C GLN A 253 10.52 29.94 -3.94
N PHE A 254 10.37 31.03 -3.19
CA PHE A 254 11.48 31.69 -2.51
C PHE A 254 11.33 31.49 -1.00
N ASP A 255 11.48 30.26 -0.52
CA ASP A 255 11.65 30.01 0.91
C ASP A 255 13.01 30.55 1.37
N LYS A 256 13.11 30.96 2.64
CA LYS A 256 14.39 31.31 3.28
C LYS A 256 14.45 30.75 4.68
N PHE A 257 15.57 30.13 4.98
CA PHE A 257 15.85 29.50 6.25
C PHE A 257 17.20 29.92 6.78
N LEU A 258 17.31 30.07 8.08
CA LEU A 258 18.55 30.33 8.80
C LEU A 258 18.85 29.11 9.68
N ILE A 259 19.97 28.45 9.41
CA ILE A 259 20.41 27.28 10.15
C ILE A 259 21.31 27.75 11.28
N HIS A 260 20.96 27.41 12.51
CA HIS A 260 21.71 27.78 13.70
C HIS A 260 22.53 26.60 14.18
N PHE A 261 23.70 26.90 14.75
CA PHE A 261 24.65 25.90 15.21
C PHE A 261 24.94 26.08 16.70
N THR A 262 25.69 25.15 17.27
CA THR A 262 26.25 25.29 18.62
C THR A 262 27.31 26.39 18.70
N GLU A 263 27.92 26.75 17.57
CA GLU A 263 29.00 27.73 17.48
C GLU A 263 29.04 28.45 16.13
N GLY A 264 29.59 29.67 16.15
CA GLY A 264 29.73 30.51 14.96
C GLY A 264 28.40 31.07 14.44
N ASP A 265 28.48 31.76 13.30
CA ASP A 265 27.32 32.43 12.73
C ASP A 265 26.37 31.45 12.03
N PRO A 266 25.05 31.74 12.05
CA PRO A 266 24.06 30.99 11.29
C PRO A 266 24.26 31.11 9.78
N VAL A 267 23.72 30.15 9.02
CA VAL A 267 23.87 30.08 7.55
C VAL A 267 22.50 30.08 6.87
N GLU A 268 22.30 30.97 5.89
CA GLU A 268 21.03 31.07 5.13
C GLU A 268 20.96 30.06 3.98
N ARG A 269 19.83 29.36 3.81
CA ARG A 269 19.52 28.54 2.62
C ARG A 269 18.07 28.70 2.21
N ASN A 270 17.76 28.32 0.97
CA ASN A 270 16.41 28.45 0.42
C ASN A 270 15.63 27.14 0.50
N ALA A 271 16.29 26.00 0.39
CA ALA A 271 15.68 24.70 0.54
C ALA A 271 16.68 23.64 1.01
N PHE A 272 16.15 22.50 1.44
CA PHE A 272 16.92 21.38 1.96
C PHE A 272 16.42 20.04 1.44
N ILE A 273 17.35 19.15 1.13
CA ILE A 273 17.09 17.71 1.04
C ILE A 273 17.62 16.98 2.27
N THR A 274 16.88 15.97 2.72
CA THR A 274 17.27 15.07 3.82
C THR A 274 16.58 13.73 3.70
N ASN A 275 17.17 12.67 4.26
CA ASN A 275 16.59 11.33 4.23
C ASN A 275 16.48 10.78 5.66
N PHE A 276 15.36 11.06 6.31
CA PHE A 276 15.06 10.53 7.64
C PHE A 276 14.43 9.13 7.55
N PRO A 277 14.61 8.29 8.58
CA PRO A 277 13.95 6.99 8.64
C PRO A 277 12.43 7.11 8.52
N ALA A 278 11.78 6.08 8.00
CA ALA A 278 10.33 5.99 7.93
C ALA A 278 9.87 4.60 8.39
N VAL A 279 8.72 4.54 9.05
CA VAL A 279 8.14 3.31 9.59
C VAL A 279 6.74 3.06 9.04
N GLN A 280 6.23 1.83 9.17
CA GLN A 280 4.81 1.56 8.88
C GLN A 280 3.92 2.50 9.68
N ARG A 281 2.94 3.11 9.02
CA ARG A 281 1.94 3.94 9.72
C ARG A 281 0.98 3.12 10.56
N SER A 282 0.72 1.88 10.16
CA SER A 282 -0.25 0.99 10.80
C SER A 282 0.44 -0.18 11.49
N THR A 283 -0.14 -0.65 12.59
CA THR A 283 0.26 -1.88 13.30
C THR A 283 -0.34 -3.14 12.68
N LEU A 284 -1.23 -3.02 11.68
CA LEU A 284 -1.88 -4.15 11.03
C LEU A 284 -0.91 -5.20 10.47
N PRO A 285 0.23 -4.85 9.84
CA PRO A 285 1.17 -5.86 9.36
C PRO A 285 1.70 -6.78 10.46
N GLU A 286 2.01 -6.22 11.62
CA GLU A 286 2.47 -6.97 12.79
C GLU A 286 1.36 -7.86 13.35
N GLN A 287 0.16 -7.29 13.56
CA GLN A 287 -1.01 -8.02 14.07
C GLN A 287 -1.42 -9.20 13.18
N MET A 288 -1.25 -9.04 11.85
CA MET A 288 -1.54 -10.08 10.86
C MET A 288 -0.35 -11.03 10.61
N HIS A 289 0.77 -10.84 11.30
CA HIS A 289 2.00 -11.62 11.11
C HIS A 289 2.49 -11.64 9.64
N LEU A 290 2.42 -10.48 9.00
CA LEU A 290 2.96 -10.31 7.65
C LEU A 290 4.47 -10.18 7.69
N ASN A 291 5.14 -10.68 6.66
CA ASN A 291 6.58 -10.49 6.50
C ASN A 291 6.86 -9.01 6.22
N VAL A 292 7.84 -8.44 6.93
CA VAL A 292 8.27 -7.04 6.79
C VAL A 292 9.79 -6.99 6.61
N THR A 293 10.28 -6.14 5.70
CA THR A 293 11.70 -5.84 5.48
C THR A 293 11.87 -4.33 5.37
N ASP A 294 12.84 -3.74 6.07
CA ASP A 294 13.07 -2.28 6.07
C ASP A 294 11.78 -1.47 6.30
N ASP A 295 11.00 -1.89 7.31
CA ASP A 295 9.69 -1.34 7.64
C ASP A 295 8.65 -1.38 6.51
N LYS A 296 8.84 -2.23 5.49
CA LYS A 296 7.90 -2.41 4.37
C LYS A 296 7.36 -3.82 4.29
N ILE A 297 6.06 -3.94 4.03
CA ILE A 297 5.37 -5.23 3.86
C ILE A 297 5.94 -5.93 2.63
N VAL A 298 6.51 -7.11 2.85
CA VAL A 298 7.08 -7.93 1.78
C VAL A 298 5.96 -8.37 0.84
N VAL A 299 6.09 -7.96 -0.42
CA VAL A 299 5.18 -8.38 -1.48
C VAL A 299 5.93 -9.06 -2.61
N ASN A 300 5.24 -9.94 -3.33
CA ASN A 300 5.73 -10.39 -4.63
C ASN A 300 5.39 -9.37 -5.71
N PHE A 301 6.30 -9.22 -6.68
CA PHE A 301 6.03 -8.40 -7.86
C PHE A 301 4.80 -8.94 -8.62
N ASN A 302 4.52 -10.25 -8.57
CA ASN A 302 3.37 -10.87 -9.22
C ASN A 302 2.07 -10.60 -8.45
N GLY A 303 1.54 -9.38 -8.60
CA GLY A 303 0.22 -9.00 -8.13
C GLY A 303 0.18 -8.36 -6.74
N MET A 304 1.32 -8.04 -6.12
CA MET A 304 1.41 -7.34 -4.84
C MET A 304 0.92 -8.17 -3.64
N ARG A 305 1.09 -9.50 -3.70
CA ARG A 305 0.62 -10.42 -2.65
C ARG A 305 1.59 -10.46 -1.48
N THR A 306 1.06 -10.53 -0.26
CA THR A 306 1.85 -10.80 0.95
C THR A 306 2.03 -12.31 1.17
N ASN A 307 2.61 -12.70 2.30
CA ASN A 307 2.67 -14.10 2.73
C ASN A 307 1.30 -14.68 3.17
N MET A 308 0.28 -13.84 3.34
CA MET A 308 -1.06 -14.26 3.71
C MET A 308 -1.98 -14.30 2.47
N THR A 309 -2.52 -15.48 2.17
CA THR A 309 -3.44 -15.66 1.04
C THR A 309 -4.65 -14.73 1.14
N GLY A 310 -4.91 -13.99 0.06
CA GLY A 310 -6.00 -13.03 -0.01
C GLY A 310 -5.66 -11.63 0.53
N VAL A 311 -4.44 -11.42 1.02
CA VAL A 311 -3.95 -10.10 1.46
C VAL A 311 -2.91 -9.56 0.48
N PHE A 312 -3.07 -8.29 0.14
CA PHE A 312 -2.23 -7.53 -0.77
C PHE A 312 -1.71 -6.28 -0.08
N ALA A 313 -0.54 -5.77 -0.47
CA ALA A 313 -0.02 -4.49 0.05
C ALA A 313 0.47 -3.57 -1.07
N VAL A 314 0.12 -2.28 -1.00
CA VAL A 314 0.27 -1.32 -2.11
C VAL A 314 0.78 0.05 -1.65
N GLY A 315 1.38 0.79 -2.57
CA GLY A 315 1.99 2.09 -2.31
C GLY A 315 3.15 2.00 -1.32
N ASP A 316 3.38 3.09 -0.59
CA ASP A 316 4.55 3.23 0.27
C ASP A 316 4.72 2.13 1.33
N ALA A 317 3.62 1.48 1.71
CA ALA A 317 3.64 0.42 2.72
C ALA A 317 4.31 -0.86 2.23
N ASN A 318 4.50 -1.06 0.92
CA ASN A 318 5.02 -2.32 0.37
C ASN A 318 6.51 -2.26 0.00
N SER A 319 7.10 -3.42 -0.19
CA SER A 319 8.52 -3.59 -0.53
C SER A 319 8.86 -3.48 -2.03
N ASP A 320 7.93 -3.05 -2.90
CA ASP A 320 8.07 -3.09 -4.38
C ASP A 320 8.91 -1.92 -4.96
N GLY A 321 9.62 -1.18 -4.11
CA GLY A 321 10.80 -0.43 -4.55
C GLY A 321 10.60 0.99 -5.07
N SER A 322 9.53 1.71 -4.73
CA SER A 322 9.46 3.17 -4.91
C SER A 322 8.36 3.83 -4.06
N THR A 323 8.57 5.05 -3.60
CA THR A 323 7.62 5.82 -2.76
C THR A 323 7.25 7.14 -3.43
N ASN A 324 6.44 7.07 -4.49
CA ASN A 324 5.87 8.24 -5.16
C ASN A 324 4.43 7.96 -5.60
N VAL A 325 3.69 9.02 -5.97
CA VAL A 325 2.27 8.92 -6.34
C VAL A 325 2.05 8.02 -7.57
N PRO A 326 2.80 8.14 -8.68
CA PRO A 326 2.65 7.23 -9.83
C PRO A 326 2.84 5.75 -9.47
N HIS A 327 3.87 5.42 -8.68
CA HIS A 327 4.13 4.06 -8.22
C HIS A 327 3.05 3.55 -7.26
N ALA A 328 2.56 4.41 -6.37
CA ALA A 328 1.43 4.09 -5.51
C ALA A 328 0.19 3.72 -6.34
N MET A 329 -0.13 4.52 -7.36
CA MET A 329 -1.23 4.21 -8.28
C MET A 329 -0.99 2.91 -9.07
N PHE A 330 0.23 2.68 -9.54
CA PHE A 330 0.62 1.46 -10.25
C PHE A 330 0.40 0.21 -9.39
N SER A 331 0.96 0.17 -8.18
CA SER A 331 0.84 -0.98 -7.28
C SER A 331 -0.61 -1.23 -6.87
N GLY A 332 -1.39 -0.17 -6.60
CA GLY A 332 -2.83 -0.25 -6.37
C GLY A 332 -3.59 -0.89 -7.54
N LYS A 333 -3.32 -0.42 -8.77
CA LYS A 333 -3.93 -0.97 -9.99
C LYS A 333 -3.54 -2.41 -10.22
N ARG A 334 -2.28 -2.75 -9.99
CA ARG A 334 -1.72 -4.09 -10.15
C ARG A 334 -2.38 -5.07 -9.19
N ALA A 335 -2.50 -4.72 -7.90
CA ALA A 335 -3.23 -5.52 -6.92
C ALA A 335 -4.68 -5.78 -7.38
N ALA A 336 -5.40 -4.72 -7.75
CA ALA A 336 -6.80 -4.81 -8.21
C ALA A 336 -7.00 -5.78 -9.39
N VAL A 337 -6.11 -5.74 -10.39
CA VAL A 337 -6.19 -6.64 -11.55
C VAL A 337 -5.96 -8.10 -11.12
N TYR A 338 -4.90 -8.36 -10.36
CA TYR A 338 -4.54 -9.72 -9.98
C TYR A 338 -5.53 -10.34 -9.00
N LEU A 339 -6.00 -9.58 -8.01
CA LEU A 339 -6.99 -10.07 -7.05
C LEU A 339 -8.34 -10.33 -7.73
N HIS A 340 -8.72 -9.53 -8.73
CA HIS A 340 -9.94 -9.79 -9.50
C HIS A 340 -9.84 -11.11 -10.25
N VAL A 341 -8.74 -11.34 -10.99
CA VAL A 341 -8.54 -12.57 -11.76
C VAL A 341 -8.48 -13.79 -10.83
N GLU A 342 -7.83 -13.65 -9.68
CA GLU A 342 -7.79 -14.70 -8.64
C GLU A 342 -9.20 -15.05 -8.16
N MET A 343 -10.00 -14.06 -7.75
CA MET A 343 -11.39 -14.28 -7.33
C MET A 343 -12.26 -14.87 -8.44
N SER A 344 -12.09 -14.42 -9.68
CA SER A 344 -12.83 -14.95 -10.83
C SER A 344 -12.45 -16.41 -11.12
N ASN A 345 -11.19 -16.80 -10.89
CA ASN A 345 -10.75 -18.18 -11.00
C ASN A 345 -11.32 -19.05 -9.86
N GLU A 346 -11.31 -18.56 -8.62
CA GLU A 346 -11.98 -19.21 -7.48
C GLU A 346 -13.47 -19.46 -7.77
N GLU A 347 -14.16 -18.47 -8.35
CA GLU A 347 -15.56 -18.56 -8.77
C GLU A 347 -15.78 -19.57 -9.87
N SER A 348 -14.90 -19.59 -10.87
CA SER A 348 -14.95 -20.56 -11.96
C SER A 348 -14.77 -21.99 -11.42
N THR A 349 -13.75 -22.23 -10.60
CA THR A 349 -13.48 -23.53 -9.99
C THR A 349 -14.63 -23.99 -9.11
N SER A 350 -15.19 -23.11 -8.27
CA SER A 350 -16.35 -23.45 -7.42
C SER A 350 -17.59 -23.78 -8.27
N LYS A 351 -17.83 -23.06 -9.38
CA LYS A 351 -18.93 -23.38 -10.32
C LYS A 351 -18.75 -24.74 -11.00
N VAL A 352 -17.53 -25.09 -11.42
CA VAL A 352 -17.22 -26.41 -12.00
C VAL A 352 -17.43 -27.50 -10.95
N ALA A 353 -16.86 -27.34 -9.75
CA ALA A 353 -17.02 -28.32 -8.66
C ALA A 353 -18.49 -28.55 -8.29
N ARG A 354 -19.30 -27.49 -8.20
CA ARG A 354 -20.75 -27.60 -7.97
C ARG A 354 -21.44 -28.37 -9.09
N ARG A 355 -21.10 -28.11 -10.36
CA ARG A 355 -21.67 -28.83 -11.52
C ARG A 355 -21.32 -30.31 -11.48
N ASP A 356 -20.07 -30.66 -11.20
CA ASP A 356 -19.60 -32.04 -11.14
C ASP A 356 -20.20 -32.79 -9.94
N GLY A 357 -20.34 -32.13 -8.79
CA GLY A 357 -21.06 -32.66 -7.64
C GLY A 357 -22.53 -32.97 -7.95
N VAL A 358 -23.22 -32.07 -8.65
CA VAL A 358 -24.61 -32.28 -9.10
C VAL A 358 -24.72 -33.44 -10.09
N LEU A 359 -23.78 -33.55 -11.05
CA LEU A 359 -23.73 -34.68 -12.00
C LEU A 359 -23.50 -36.02 -11.28
N THR A 360 -22.59 -36.04 -10.32
CA THR A 360 -22.26 -37.21 -9.51
C THR A 360 -23.46 -37.64 -8.66
N ARG A 361 -24.16 -36.69 -8.03
CA ARG A 361 -25.41 -36.93 -7.31
C ARG A 361 -26.48 -37.55 -8.20
N ARG A 362 -26.74 -36.98 -9.38
CA ARG A 362 -27.71 -37.53 -10.34
C ARG A 362 -27.36 -38.96 -10.77
N ARG A 363 -26.07 -39.27 -10.91
CA ARG A 363 -25.60 -40.63 -11.23
C ARG A 363 -25.86 -41.60 -10.09
N LEU A 364 -25.54 -41.21 -8.85
CA LEU A 364 -25.81 -42.01 -7.65
C LEU A 364 -27.32 -42.25 -7.45
N GLU A 365 -28.15 -41.23 -7.67
CA GLU A 365 -29.61 -41.35 -7.62
C GLU A 365 -30.13 -42.36 -8.68
N LYS A 366 -29.63 -42.32 -9.91
CA LYS A 366 -29.98 -43.29 -10.96
C LYS A 366 -29.56 -44.72 -10.60
N GLU A 367 -28.35 -44.90 -10.07
CA GLU A 367 -27.84 -46.21 -9.65
C GLU A 367 -28.65 -46.76 -8.47
N ALA A 368 -29.02 -45.92 -7.50
CA ALA A 368 -29.89 -46.28 -6.38
C ALA A 368 -31.30 -46.69 -6.86
N VAL A 369 -31.91 -45.93 -7.76
CA VAL A 369 -33.22 -46.29 -8.35
C VAL A 369 -33.13 -47.61 -9.11
N ARG A 370 -32.07 -47.83 -9.90
CA ARG A 370 -31.85 -49.10 -10.61
C ARG A 370 -31.68 -50.27 -9.64
N ALA A 371 -30.92 -50.09 -8.56
CA ALA A 371 -30.72 -51.11 -7.55
C ALA A 371 -32.02 -51.42 -6.76
N ILE A 372 -32.84 -50.41 -6.48
CA ILE A 372 -34.16 -50.59 -5.85
C ILE A 372 -35.10 -51.36 -6.79
N GLY A 373 -35.20 -50.95 -8.06
CA GLY A 373 -36.01 -51.65 -9.06
C GLY A 373 -35.58 -53.11 -9.24
N ALA A 374 -34.27 -53.35 -9.41
CA ALA A 374 -33.74 -54.71 -9.55
C ALA A 374 -33.95 -55.61 -8.32
N ASN A 375 -34.10 -55.04 -7.12
CA ASN A 375 -34.42 -55.78 -5.89
C ASN A 375 -35.92 -56.00 -5.69
N LEU A 376 -36.77 -55.13 -6.23
CA LEU A 376 -38.23 -55.24 -6.16
C LEU A 376 -38.80 -56.17 -7.23
N GLU A 377 -38.18 -56.23 -8.41
CA GLU A 377 -38.61 -57.08 -9.53
C GLU A 377 -38.78 -58.57 -9.13
N PRO A 378 -37.82 -59.22 -8.43
CA PRO A 378 -37.96 -60.60 -8.01
C PRO A 378 -39.05 -60.78 -6.95
N GLN A 379 -39.23 -59.80 -6.06
CA GLN A 379 -40.25 -59.83 -5.00
C GLN A 379 -41.66 -59.67 -5.57
N TRP A 380 -41.80 -58.80 -6.58
CA TRP A 380 -43.03 -58.60 -7.34
C TRP A 380 -43.41 -59.84 -8.15
N GLU A 381 -42.44 -60.44 -8.85
CA GLU A 381 -42.66 -61.71 -9.57
C GLU A 381 -42.98 -62.88 -8.63
N GLN A 382 -42.38 -62.90 -7.43
CA GLN A 382 -42.71 -63.90 -6.41
C GLN A 382 -44.09 -63.67 -5.78
N ALA A 383 -44.53 -62.41 -5.66
CA ALA A 383 -45.89 -62.06 -5.21
C ALA A 383 -46.94 -62.47 -6.26
N LYS A 384 -46.71 -62.19 -7.55
CA LYS A 384 -47.58 -62.62 -8.66
C LYS A 384 -47.79 -64.14 -8.68
N ARG A 385 -46.73 -64.92 -8.41
CA ARG A 385 -46.79 -66.39 -8.36
C ARG A 385 -47.57 -66.95 -7.17
N LYS A 386 -47.80 -66.16 -6.12
CA LYS A 386 -48.59 -66.56 -4.94
C LYS A 386 -50.06 -66.14 -5.00
N SER A 387 -50.43 -65.34 -6.00
CA SER A 387 -51.79 -64.82 -6.21
C SER A 387 -52.55 -65.55 -7.33
N VAL A 388 -52.10 -66.74 -7.72
CA VAL A 388 -52.78 -67.66 -8.64
C VAL A 388 -53.21 -68.91 -7.89
#